data_AF-A0A9D5A6E0-F1
#
_entry.id   AF-A0A9D5A6E0-F1
#
_cell.length_a   1.000
_cell.length_b   1.000
_cell.length_c   1.000
_cell.angle_alpha   90.00
_cell.angle_beta   90.00
_cell.angle_gamma   90.00
#
_symmetry.space_group_name_H-M   'P 1'
#
loop_
_entity.id
_entity.type
_entity.pdbx_description
1 polymer ?
#
loop_
_entity_poly.entity_id
_entity_poly.type
_entity_poly.pdbx_seq_one_letter_code
_entity_poly.pdbx_strand_id
1 'polypeptide(L)'
;MVERFLIVTLLLSLISFSSTVFASSPPCSSISITGLPLVRNISEIPQDNYGRAGLSHITVAGSILHGMNEVEVWLQTFSPGTHTPIHRHSCEEVFIVLKGSGTLYIASNSHMKYPGNPEEHFIFPNSTFHIPVNDAHQLWNTNEHEDLQVLVIISRPPVKVFTYDDWSMPHNAAKLKFPYYWDEQCSQEPLKDEL
;
A
#
# COMPACT_ATOMS: atom_id res chain seq x y z
N MET A 1 70.20 -12.37 33.92
CA MET A 1 69.22 -12.96 34.84
C MET A 1 67.87 -12.37 34.46
N VAL A 2 67.35 -12.76 33.29
CA VAL A 2 66.26 -13.73 33.09
C VAL A 2 65.00 -13.33 33.85
N GLU A 3 64.01 -12.80 33.12
CA GLU A 3 62.55 -12.90 33.31
C GLU A 3 61.91 -12.00 32.24
N ARG A 4 60.83 -12.29 31.50
CA ARG A 4 59.98 -13.47 31.30
C ARG A 4 59.25 -13.19 29.97
N PHE A 5 59.10 -14.23 29.17
CA PHE A 5 58.25 -14.26 27.97
C PHE A 5 56.87 -13.68 28.28
N LEU A 6 56.43 -12.66 27.54
CA LEU A 6 55.01 -12.32 27.45
C LEU A 6 54.51 -12.67 26.05
N ILE A 7 53.52 -13.55 26.08
CA ILE A 7 52.98 -14.36 25.00
C ILE A 7 52.24 -13.50 23.97
N VAL A 8 52.59 -13.74 22.72
CA VAL A 8 51.87 -13.30 21.52
C VAL A 8 50.43 -13.81 21.57
N THR A 9 49.45 -12.92 21.53
CA THR A 9 48.07 -13.27 21.15
C THR A 9 47.48 -12.10 20.35
N LEU A 10 47.66 -12.16 19.03
CA LEU A 10 47.01 -11.28 18.08
C LEU A 10 45.65 -11.92 17.71
N LEU A 11 44.58 -11.52 18.39
CA LEU A 11 43.21 -11.89 18.05
C LEU A 11 42.74 -11.02 16.86
N LEU A 12 42.81 -11.56 15.64
CA LEU A 12 42.14 -10.98 14.47
C LEU A 12 40.67 -11.43 14.47
N SER A 13 39.77 -10.55 14.91
CA SER A 13 38.33 -10.69 14.71
C SER A 13 37.97 -10.32 13.26
N LEU A 14 37.74 -11.34 12.43
CA LEU A 14 37.15 -11.17 11.10
C LEU A 14 35.65 -10.89 11.26
N ILE A 15 35.26 -9.62 11.24
CA ILE A 15 33.86 -9.19 11.16
C ILE A 15 33.47 -9.28 9.68
N SER A 16 32.76 -10.34 9.30
CA SER A 16 32.12 -10.44 7.98
C SER A 16 30.94 -9.47 7.91
N PHE A 17 31.13 -8.31 7.29
CA PHE A 17 30.04 -7.44 6.87
C PHE A 17 29.25 -8.14 5.76
N SER A 18 28.10 -8.72 6.09
CA SER A 18 27.09 -9.06 5.09
C SER A 18 26.42 -7.76 4.65
N SER A 19 26.75 -7.29 3.45
CA SER A 19 26.05 -6.20 2.80
C SER A 19 24.65 -6.68 2.44
N THR A 20 23.63 -6.31 3.21
CA THR A 20 22.24 -6.41 2.76
C THR A 20 22.07 -5.40 1.63
N VAL A 21 22.09 -5.89 0.39
CA VAL A 21 21.70 -5.10 -0.77
C VAL A 21 20.20 -4.89 -0.65
N PHE A 22 19.78 -3.71 -0.18
CA PHE A 22 18.42 -3.26 -0.39
C PHE A 22 18.25 -3.07 -1.89
N ALA A 23 17.49 -3.97 -2.53
CA ALA A 23 17.08 -3.78 -3.91
C ALA A 23 16.14 -2.57 -3.92
N SER A 24 16.68 -1.39 -4.22
CA SER A 24 15.86 -0.22 -4.52
C SER A 24 15.09 -0.51 -5.80
N SER A 25 13.76 -0.47 -5.73
CA SER A 25 12.86 -0.47 -6.87
C SER A 25 13.35 0.59 -7.89
N PRO A 26 13.55 0.24 -9.17
CA PRO A 26 14.07 1.18 -10.15
C PRO A 26 13.11 2.37 -10.29
N PRO A 27 13.63 3.60 -10.43
CA PRO A 27 12.79 4.77 -10.59
C PRO A 27 11.95 4.68 -11.88
N CYS A 28 10.72 5.18 -11.79
CA CYS A 28 9.75 5.21 -12.88
C CYS A 28 10.20 5.94 -14.16
N SER A 29 11.30 6.69 -14.10
CA SER A 29 11.88 7.41 -15.24
C SER A 29 12.32 6.52 -16.42
N SER A 30 12.20 5.20 -16.29
CA SER A 30 12.45 4.22 -17.36
C SER A 30 11.17 3.62 -17.98
N ILE A 31 9.98 3.88 -17.41
CA ILE A 31 8.73 3.30 -17.90
C ILE A 31 8.14 4.20 -18.98
N SER A 32 8.51 3.94 -20.23
CA SER A 32 7.76 4.45 -21.36
C SER A 32 6.45 3.67 -21.47
N ILE A 33 5.31 4.34 -21.24
CA ILE A 33 3.96 3.76 -21.42
C ILE A 33 3.81 3.16 -22.83
N THR A 34 4.50 3.73 -23.84
CA THR A 34 4.47 3.28 -25.24
C THR A 34 5.16 1.93 -25.50
N GLY A 35 5.90 1.37 -24.52
CA GLY A 35 6.65 0.12 -24.64
C GLY A 35 6.15 -1.04 -23.78
N LEU A 36 5.02 -0.88 -23.08
CA LEU A 36 4.53 -1.92 -22.17
C LEU A 36 3.95 -3.11 -22.95
N PRO A 37 4.31 -4.35 -22.60
CA PRO A 37 3.70 -5.53 -23.24
C PRO A 37 2.23 -5.64 -22.86
N LEU A 38 1.41 -6.11 -23.81
CA LEU A 38 -0.03 -6.30 -23.63
C LEU A 38 -0.35 -7.31 -22.52
N VAL A 39 0.41 -8.40 -22.47
CA VAL A 39 0.31 -9.44 -21.43
C VAL A 39 1.50 -9.30 -20.51
N ARG A 40 1.24 -9.17 -19.21
CA ARG A 40 2.25 -9.05 -18.15
C ARG A 40 2.10 -10.18 -17.14
N ASN A 41 3.22 -10.72 -16.69
CA ASN A 41 3.24 -11.66 -15.58
C ASN A 41 3.22 -10.88 -14.26
N ILE A 42 2.13 -10.98 -13.48
CA ILE A 42 1.99 -10.25 -12.21
C ILE A 42 3.12 -10.58 -11.23
N SER A 43 3.62 -11.82 -11.24
CA SER A 43 4.73 -12.26 -10.39
C SER A 43 6.06 -11.57 -10.71
N GLU A 44 6.17 -10.88 -11.85
CA GLU A 44 7.36 -10.12 -12.27
C GLU A 44 7.19 -8.60 -12.05
N ILE A 45 6.01 -8.13 -11.63
CA ILE A 45 5.78 -6.72 -11.32
C ILE A 45 6.39 -6.43 -9.93
N PRO A 46 7.21 -5.37 -9.77
CA PRO A 46 7.79 -5.03 -8.48
C PRO A 46 6.74 -4.83 -7.40
N GLN A 47 7.01 -5.39 -6.23
CA GLN A 47 6.20 -5.28 -5.03
C GLN A 47 6.95 -4.43 -3.99
N ASP A 48 6.25 -3.54 -3.31
CA ASP A 48 6.82 -2.70 -2.26
C ASP A 48 5.83 -2.55 -1.09
N ASN A 49 6.32 -2.18 0.09
CA ASN A 49 5.51 -1.80 1.24
C ASN A 49 5.35 -0.28 1.37
N TYR A 50 6.12 0.51 0.61
CA TYR A 50 6.13 1.97 0.61
C TYR A 50 6.22 2.59 2.02
N GLY A 51 7.03 1.98 2.88
CA GLY A 51 7.23 2.41 4.28
C GLY A 51 6.12 2.00 5.24
N ARG A 52 5.13 1.21 4.79
CA ARG A 52 4.03 0.72 5.63
C ARG A 52 4.27 -0.73 6.02
N ALA A 53 4.73 -0.95 7.25
CA ALA A 53 5.00 -2.30 7.76
C ALA A 53 3.76 -3.22 7.63
N GLY A 54 3.99 -4.44 7.15
CA GLY A 54 2.96 -5.45 6.92
C GLY A 54 2.09 -5.26 5.68
N LEU A 55 2.30 -4.18 4.91
CA LEU A 55 1.74 -4.06 3.56
C LEU A 55 2.69 -4.70 2.54
N SER A 56 2.10 -5.37 1.57
CA SER A 56 2.68 -5.65 0.27
C SER A 56 1.72 -5.12 -0.80
N HIS A 57 2.21 -4.30 -1.72
CA HIS A 57 1.41 -3.67 -2.77
C HIS A 57 2.03 -3.88 -4.15
N ILE A 58 1.17 -4.20 -5.11
CA ILE A 58 1.45 -4.17 -6.55
C ILE A 58 0.32 -3.39 -7.24
N THR A 59 0.66 -2.39 -8.04
CA THR A 59 -0.28 -1.83 -9.03
C THR A 59 -0.26 -2.71 -10.27
N VAL A 60 -1.30 -3.52 -10.46
CA VAL A 60 -1.41 -4.53 -11.53
C VAL A 60 -1.65 -3.86 -12.89
N ALA A 61 -2.54 -2.87 -12.91
CA ALA A 61 -2.85 -2.02 -14.05
C ALA A 61 -3.31 -0.67 -13.51
N GLY A 62 -2.67 0.43 -13.89
CA GLY A 62 -2.90 1.73 -13.23
C GLY A 62 -2.60 2.92 -14.12
N SER A 63 -3.04 4.09 -13.70
CA SER A 63 -3.02 5.29 -14.52
C SER A 63 -1.61 5.75 -14.83
N ILE A 64 -0.80 5.94 -13.80
CA ILE A 64 0.54 6.49 -13.95
C ILE A 64 1.49 5.45 -14.57
N LEU A 65 1.43 4.19 -14.11
CA LEU A 65 2.35 3.15 -14.54
C LEU A 65 2.01 2.55 -15.90
N HIS A 66 0.73 2.57 -16.29
CA HIS A 66 0.24 1.80 -17.44
C HIS A 66 -0.70 2.57 -18.38
N GLY A 67 -0.97 3.86 -18.13
CA GLY A 67 -1.82 4.70 -18.97
C GLY A 67 -3.32 4.43 -18.85
N MET A 68 -3.78 3.81 -17.76
CA MET A 68 -5.21 3.60 -17.53
C MET A 68 -5.93 4.91 -17.19
N ASN A 69 -7.12 5.13 -17.74
CA ASN A 69 -7.85 6.40 -17.56
C ASN A 69 -9.11 6.28 -16.69
N GLU A 70 -9.68 5.09 -16.60
CA GLU A 70 -11.01 4.90 -16.01
C GLU A 70 -10.99 4.00 -14.78
N VAL A 71 -10.16 2.95 -14.82
CA VAL A 71 -10.03 1.95 -13.76
C VAL A 71 -8.56 1.66 -13.45
N GLU A 72 -8.28 1.38 -12.18
CA GLU A 72 -6.97 0.94 -11.71
C GLU A 72 -7.14 -0.24 -10.76
N VAL A 73 -6.20 -1.18 -10.83
CA VAL A 73 -6.24 -2.47 -10.15
C VAL A 73 -4.99 -2.65 -9.31
N TRP A 74 -5.18 -2.98 -8.04
CA TRP A 74 -4.12 -3.30 -7.10
C TRP A 74 -4.24 -4.74 -6.61
N LEU A 75 -3.10 -5.37 -6.36
CA LEU A 75 -2.99 -6.57 -5.54
C LEU A 75 -2.32 -6.16 -4.23
N GLN A 76 -3.02 -6.35 -3.12
CA GLN A 76 -2.52 -5.98 -1.80
C GLN A 76 -2.55 -7.17 -0.86
N THR A 77 -1.51 -7.30 -0.05
CA THR A 77 -1.43 -8.28 1.03
C THR A 77 -1.16 -7.56 2.34
N PHE A 78 -1.91 -7.91 3.38
CA PHE A 78 -1.79 -7.37 4.73
C PHE A 78 -1.41 -8.50 5.68
N SER A 79 -0.28 -8.35 6.39
CA SER A 79 0.12 -9.32 7.42
C SER A 79 -0.82 -9.27 8.63
N PRO A 80 -0.86 -10.33 9.48
CA PRO A 80 -1.68 -10.35 10.68
C PRO A 80 -1.58 -9.08 11.53
N GLY A 81 -2.73 -8.56 11.95
CA GLY A 81 -2.83 -7.37 12.80
C GLY A 81 -2.64 -6.03 12.07
N THR A 82 -2.38 -6.02 10.77
CA THR A 82 -2.14 -4.76 10.02
C THR A 82 -3.38 -4.26 9.28
N HIS A 83 -3.42 -2.95 9.06
CA HIS A 83 -4.60 -2.27 8.54
C HIS A 83 -4.26 -1.10 7.61
N THR A 84 -5.25 -0.65 6.84
CA THR A 84 -5.21 0.65 6.17
C THR A 84 -5.33 1.78 7.19
N PRO A 85 -4.94 3.02 6.85
CA PRO A 85 -5.46 4.18 7.57
C PRO A 85 -6.99 4.20 7.52
N ILE A 86 -7.60 4.94 8.44
CA ILE A 86 -8.99 5.38 8.25
C ILE A 86 -8.96 6.42 7.14
N HIS A 87 -9.72 6.22 6.08
CA HIS A 87 -9.64 7.10 4.91
C HIS A 87 -10.92 7.13 4.08
N ARG A 88 -11.01 8.12 3.18
CA ARG A 88 -12.03 8.20 2.13
C ARG A 88 -11.42 8.64 0.80
N HIS A 89 -12.13 8.41 -0.30
CA HIS A 89 -11.79 8.90 -1.63
C HIS A 89 -13.06 9.10 -2.49
N SER A 90 -12.96 9.98 -3.49
CA SER A 90 -14.06 10.36 -4.39
C SER A 90 -14.11 9.48 -5.66
N CYS A 91 -14.03 8.17 -5.46
CA CYS A 91 -14.16 7.15 -6.49
C CYS A 91 -14.88 5.92 -5.93
N GLU A 92 -15.46 5.12 -6.82
CA GLU A 92 -15.89 3.76 -6.49
C GLU A 92 -14.65 2.90 -6.22
N GLU A 93 -14.75 2.00 -5.23
CA GLU A 93 -13.73 1.01 -4.91
C GLU A 93 -14.38 -0.33 -4.61
N VAL A 94 -13.85 -1.39 -5.21
CA VAL A 94 -14.32 -2.77 -5.06
C VAL A 94 -13.18 -3.65 -4.59
N PHE A 95 -13.43 -4.46 -3.58
CA PHE A 95 -12.51 -5.46 -3.07
C PHE A 95 -13.00 -6.86 -3.40
N ILE A 96 -12.06 -7.74 -3.74
CA ILE A 96 -12.26 -9.18 -3.87
C ILE A 96 -11.25 -9.86 -2.95
N VAL A 97 -11.73 -10.63 -1.97
CA VAL A 97 -10.86 -11.32 -1.01
C VAL A 97 -10.37 -12.63 -1.63
N LEU A 98 -9.07 -12.71 -1.88
CA LEU A 98 -8.44 -13.86 -2.52
C LEU A 98 -8.00 -14.91 -1.50
N LYS A 99 -7.46 -14.46 -0.35
CA LYS A 99 -6.97 -15.32 0.75
C LYS A 99 -7.14 -14.61 2.10
N GLY A 100 -7.16 -15.40 3.17
CA GLY A 100 -7.26 -14.89 4.54
C GLY A 100 -8.63 -14.33 4.86
N SER A 101 -8.72 -13.66 6.01
CA SER A 101 -9.94 -13.03 6.52
C SER A 101 -9.59 -11.76 7.27
N GLY A 102 -10.60 -10.95 7.59
CA GLY A 102 -10.40 -9.71 8.30
C GLY A 102 -11.71 -9.03 8.65
N THR A 103 -11.63 -7.74 8.96
CA THR A 103 -12.78 -6.89 9.25
C THR A 103 -12.71 -5.61 8.42
N LEU A 104 -13.81 -5.28 7.74
CA LEU A 104 -14.06 -3.96 7.18
C LEU A 104 -14.76 -3.11 8.24
N TYR A 105 -14.19 -1.96 8.53
CA TYR A 105 -14.82 -0.90 9.32
C TYR A 105 -15.31 0.19 8.37
N ILE A 106 -16.58 0.56 8.41
CA ILE A 106 -17.15 1.56 7.49
C ILE A 106 -18.15 2.49 8.17
N ALA A 107 -18.07 3.78 7.87
CA ALA A 107 -19.03 4.78 8.32
C ALA A 107 -20.01 5.12 7.18
N SER A 108 -21.14 4.41 7.16
CA SER A 108 -22.17 4.44 6.08
C SER A 108 -22.97 5.76 5.97
N ASN A 109 -22.59 6.82 6.70
CA ASN A 109 -23.29 8.11 6.69
C ASN A 109 -22.30 9.29 6.60
N SER A 110 -21.83 9.54 5.39
CA SER A 110 -20.93 10.65 5.04
C SER A 110 -21.55 12.06 5.18
N HIS A 111 -22.85 12.18 5.50
CA HIS A 111 -23.49 13.48 5.78
C HIS A 111 -23.21 14.02 7.19
N MET A 112 -22.69 13.18 8.08
CA MET A 112 -22.27 13.62 9.41
C MET A 112 -21.02 14.51 9.33
N LYS A 113 -20.70 15.22 10.42
CA LYS A 113 -19.52 16.11 10.45
C LYS A 113 -18.19 15.33 10.49
N TYR A 114 -18.23 14.11 11.01
CA TYR A 114 -17.12 13.19 11.20
C TYR A 114 -17.62 11.75 11.04
N PRO A 115 -16.75 10.75 10.80
CA PRO A 115 -17.17 9.36 10.55
C PRO A 115 -18.04 8.74 11.65
N GLY A 116 -17.67 8.94 12.92
CA GLY A 116 -18.37 8.36 14.06
C GLY A 116 -18.05 6.88 14.26
N ASN A 117 -18.90 6.14 14.98
CA ASN A 117 -18.67 4.72 15.22
C ASN A 117 -18.86 3.93 13.91
N PRO A 118 -17.84 3.23 13.41
CA PRO A 118 -17.96 2.43 12.19
C PRO A 118 -18.82 1.18 12.43
N GLU A 119 -19.50 0.75 11.38
CA GLU A 119 -20.02 -0.61 11.27
C GLU A 119 -18.87 -1.59 11.01
N GLU A 120 -18.98 -2.79 11.57
CA GLU A 120 -17.98 -3.85 11.41
C GLU A 120 -18.56 -4.99 10.57
N HIS A 121 -17.86 -5.34 9.50
CA HIS A 121 -18.25 -6.42 8.60
C HIS A 121 -17.11 -7.42 8.46
N PHE A 122 -17.36 -8.68 8.85
CA PHE A 122 -16.39 -9.75 8.67
C PHE A 122 -16.24 -10.11 7.19
N ILE A 123 -15.00 -10.21 6.72
CA ILE A 123 -14.67 -10.58 5.34
C ILE A 123 -13.89 -11.90 5.31
N PHE A 124 -14.09 -12.68 4.25
CA PHE A 124 -13.58 -14.04 4.14
C PHE A 124 -13.23 -14.37 2.67
N PRO A 125 -12.49 -15.45 2.39
CA PRO A 125 -12.09 -15.78 1.01
C PRO A 125 -13.30 -15.93 0.09
N ASN A 126 -13.16 -15.47 -1.16
CA ASN A 126 -14.22 -15.47 -2.18
C ASN A 126 -15.43 -14.58 -1.84
N SER A 127 -15.29 -13.65 -0.89
CA SER A 127 -16.23 -12.55 -0.69
C SER A 127 -15.82 -11.31 -1.49
N THR A 128 -16.79 -10.43 -1.72
CA THR A 128 -16.57 -9.12 -2.33
C THR A 128 -17.39 -8.07 -1.61
N PHE A 129 -16.90 -6.84 -1.60
CA PHE A 129 -17.60 -5.68 -1.07
C PHE A 129 -17.18 -4.45 -1.88
N HIS A 130 -18.02 -3.42 -1.86
CA HIS A 130 -17.72 -2.12 -2.46
C HIS A 130 -17.82 -1.03 -1.40
N ILE A 131 -16.99 0.00 -1.54
CA ILE A 131 -17.05 1.19 -0.70
C ILE A 131 -17.89 2.24 -1.45
N PRO A 132 -19.02 2.71 -0.89
CA PRO A 132 -19.74 3.84 -1.44
C PRO A 132 -18.84 5.08 -1.52
N VAL A 133 -19.01 5.86 -2.59
CA VAL A 133 -18.14 7.02 -2.87
C VAL A 133 -18.10 7.96 -1.67
N ASN A 134 -16.88 8.33 -1.24
CA ASN A 134 -16.56 9.20 -0.10
C ASN A 134 -16.89 8.66 1.30
N ASP A 135 -17.34 7.43 1.47
CA ASP A 135 -17.52 6.86 2.81
C ASP A 135 -16.16 6.57 3.47
N ALA A 136 -16.04 6.96 4.73
CA ALA A 136 -14.83 6.73 5.52
C ALA A 136 -14.77 5.27 5.95
N HIS A 137 -13.65 4.62 5.71
CA HIS A 137 -13.50 3.20 5.97
C HIS A 137 -12.06 2.80 6.33
N GLN A 138 -11.91 1.59 6.85
CA GLN A 138 -10.65 0.96 7.17
C GLN A 138 -10.75 -0.55 6.95
N LEU A 139 -9.79 -1.11 6.22
CA LEU A 139 -9.61 -2.55 6.07
C LEU A 139 -8.55 -3.02 7.08
N TRP A 140 -8.90 -4.00 7.90
CA TRP A 140 -8.00 -4.57 8.90
C TRP A 140 -7.92 -6.09 8.75
N ASN A 141 -6.70 -6.63 8.60
CA ASN A 141 -6.45 -8.04 8.83
C ASN A 141 -6.52 -8.35 10.33
N THR A 142 -7.72 -8.67 10.81
CA THR A 142 -7.99 -9.11 12.18
C THR A 142 -7.69 -10.59 12.43
N ASN A 143 -7.28 -11.34 11.39
CA ASN A 143 -6.79 -12.70 11.56
C ASN A 143 -5.36 -12.68 12.12
N GLU A 144 -5.12 -13.49 13.15
CA GLU A 144 -3.83 -13.52 13.87
C GLU A 144 -2.78 -14.45 13.25
N HIS A 145 -3.13 -15.22 12.23
CA HIS A 145 -2.32 -16.36 11.77
C HIS A 145 -2.01 -16.34 10.27
N GLU A 146 -2.82 -15.67 9.46
CA GLU A 146 -2.73 -15.74 8.00
C GLU A 146 -2.85 -14.35 7.36
N ASP A 147 -2.14 -14.18 6.26
CA ASP A 147 -2.17 -12.94 5.49
C ASP A 147 -3.53 -12.76 4.81
N LEU A 148 -4.03 -11.52 4.81
CA LEU A 148 -5.19 -11.11 4.04
C LEU A 148 -4.71 -10.62 2.67
N GLN A 149 -5.11 -11.31 1.60
CA GLN A 149 -4.80 -10.90 0.22
C GLN A 149 -6.07 -10.48 -0.50
N VAL A 150 -6.04 -9.28 -1.08
CA VAL A 150 -7.18 -8.68 -1.78
C VAL A 150 -6.77 -8.16 -3.16
N LEU A 151 -7.67 -8.31 -4.12
CA LEU A 151 -7.65 -7.51 -5.35
C LEU A 151 -8.53 -6.29 -5.11
N VAL A 152 -8.01 -5.10 -5.41
CA VAL A 152 -8.72 -3.83 -5.25
C VAL A 152 -8.87 -3.19 -6.62
N ILE A 153 -10.06 -2.72 -6.94
CA ILE A 153 -10.35 -2.02 -8.20
C ILE A 153 -10.95 -0.67 -7.86
N ILE A 154 -10.35 0.41 -8.35
CA ILE A 154 -10.87 1.77 -8.20
C ILE A 154 -11.29 2.34 -9.54
N SER A 155 -12.26 3.24 -9.52
CA SER A 155 -12.53 4.16 -10.64
C SER A 155 -11.74 5.46 -10.50
N ARG A 156 -11.68 6.25 -11.58
CA ARG A 156 -11.10 7.61 -11.61
C ARG A 156 -9.66 7.69 -11.05
N PRO A 157 -8.74 6.81 -11.49
CA PRO A 157 -7.36 6.86 -11.03
C PRO A 157 -6.61 8.12 -11.51
N PRO A 158 -5.46 8.46 -10.91
CA PRO A 158 -4.91 7.89 -9.67
C PRO A 158 -5.70 8.33 -8.43
N VAL A 159 -5.65 7.51 -7.37
CA VAL A 159 -6.46 7.69 -6.16
C VAL A 159 -6.08 8.98 -5.41
N LYS A 160 -7.09 9.71 -4.93
CA LYS A 160 -6.93 10.87 -4.04
C LYS A 160 -7.47 10.51 -2.67
N VAL A 161 -6.58 10.25 -1.73
CA VAL A 161 -6.93 9.69 -0.41
C VAL A 161 -6.97 10.79 0.63
N PHE A 162 -8.08 10.94 1.35
CA PHE A 162 -8.16 11.76 2.55
C PHE A 162 -8.07 10.87 3.78
N THR A 163 -7.03 11.03 4.58
CA THR A 163 -6.79 10.22 5.79
C THR A 163 -7.31 10.91 7.05
N TYR A 164 -7.75 10.09 8.01
CA TYR A 164 -8.19 10.51 9.32
C TYR A 164 -7.24 9.99 10.39
N ASP A 165 -7.00 10.81 11.42
CA ASP A 165 -6.21 10.40 12.59
C ASP A 165 -7.04 9.44 13.48
N ASP A 166 -8.36 9.64 13.57
CA ASP A 166 -9.32 8.77 14.25
C ASP A 166 -10.74 8.93 13.67
N TRP A 167 -11.68 8.07 14.12
CA TRP A 167 -13.08 8.06 13.68
C TRP A 167 -13.89 9.29 14.11
N SER A 168 -13.40 10.12 15.03
CA SER A 168 -14.04 11.36 15.49
C SER A 168 -13.52 12.61 14.76
N MET A 169 -12.45 12.46 13.96
CA MET A 169 -11.88 13.56 13.20
C MET A 169 -12.88 14.12 12.18
N PRO A 170 -13.15 15.44 12.18
CA PRO A 170 -14.03 16.07 11.20
C PRO A 170 -13.61 15.82 9.75
N HIS A 171 -14.59 15.61 8.86
CA HIS A 171 -14.32 15.36 7.43
C HIS A 171 -13.52 16.47 6.75
N ASN A 172 -13.72 17.72 7.19
CA ASN A 172 -12.98 18.89 6.69
C ASN A 172 -11.55 19.01 7.25
N ALA A 173 -11.20 18.24 8.28
CA ALA A 173 -9.86 18.19 8.84
C ALA A 173 -9.03 17.03 8.27
N ALA A 174 -9.67 16.07 7.60
CA ALA A 174 -8.99 14.94 6.96
C ALA A 174 -7.91 15.41 5.97
N LYS A 175 -6.75 14.77 6.00
CA LYS A 175 -5.55 15.22 5.28
C LYS A 175 -5.48 14.55 3.92
N LEU A 176 -5.41 15.35 2.86
CA LEU A 176 -5.20 14.81 1.51
C LEU A 176 -3.76 14.27 1.38
N LYS A 177 -3.64 13.01 0.98
CA LYS A 177 -2.41 12.38 0.52
C LYS A 177 -2.51 12.13 -0.98
N PHE A 178 -1.90 13.01 -1.77
CA PHE A 178 -1.81 12.91 -3.22
C PHE A 178 -0.47 13.49 -3.72
N PRO A 179 0.31 12.80 -4.59
CA PRO A 179 0.14 11.40 -4.98
C PRO A 179 0.16 10.46 -3.75
N TYR A 180 -0.50 9.32 -3.87
CA TYR A 180 -0.43 8.31 -2.82
C TYR A 180 0.91 7.57 -2.89
N TYR A 181 1.30 6.86 -1.82
CA TYR A 181 2.68 6.40 -1.65
C TYR A 181 3.23 5.58 -2.83
N TRP A 182 2.39 4.76 -3.46
CA TRP A 182 2.77 3.95 -4.63
C TRP A 182 2.89 4.72 -5.95
N ASP A 183 2.39 5.95 -5.99
CA ASP A 183 2.43 6.84 -7.15
C ASP A 183 3.53 7.92 -7.05
N GLU A 184 4.12 8.12 -5.87
CA GLU A 184 5.06 9.22 -5.60
C GLU A 184 6.29 9.20 -6.50
N GLN A 185 6.86 8.01 -6.73
CA GLN A 185 8.10 7.87 -7.52
C GLN A 185 7.90 8.20 -9.01
N CYS A 186 6.65 8.17 -9.48
CA CYS A 186 6.28 8.27 -10.88
C CYS A 186 5.57 9.59 -11.21
N SER A 187 5.02 10.27 -10.20
CA SER A 187 4.32 11.56 -10.33
C SER A 187 5.26 12.78 -10.38
N GLN A 188 6.59 12.58 -10.38
CA GLN A 188 7.55 13.69 -10.44
C GLN A 188 7.77 14.27 -11.84
N GLU A 189 7.10 13.75 -12.88
CA GLU A 189 7.01 14.49 -14.15
C GLU A 189 5.83 15.48 -14.08
N PRO A 190 6.06 16.78 -14.35
CA PRO A 190 4.96 17.73 -14.40
C PRO A 190 4.00 17.26 -15.49
N LEU A 191 2.74 17.01 -15.11
CA LEU A 191 1.62 16.99 -16.04
C LEU A 191 1.76 18.26 -16.89
N LYS A 192 2.18 18.11 -18.15
CA LYS A 192 2.05 19.18 -19.11
C LYS A 192 0.56 19.48 -19.17
N ASP A 193 0.19 20.69 -18.74
CA ASP A 193 -1.13 21.25 -19.01
C ASP A 193 -1.40 21.07 -20.50
N GLU A 194 -2.28 20.13 -20.85
CA GLU A 194 -2.94 20.15 -22.15
C GLU A 194 -4.16 21.07 -21.99
N LEU A 195 -4.08 22.17 -22.75
CA LEU A 195 -4.99 23.31 -22.87
C LEU A 195 -6.49 22.96 -22.94
#